data_AF-A0A7S4QMU6-F1
#
_entry.id   AF-A0A7S4QMU6-F1
#
_cell.length_a   1.000
_cell.length_b   1.000
_cell.length_c   1.000
_cell.angle_alpha   90.00
_cell.angle_beta   90.00
_cell.angle_gamma   90.00
#
_symmetry.space_group_name_H-M   'P 1'
#
loop_
_entity.id
_entity.type
_entity.pdbx_description
1 polymer ?
#
loop_
_entity_poly.entity_id
_entity_poly.type
_entity_poly.pdbx_seq_one_letter_code
_entity_poly.pdbx_strand_id
1 'polypeptide(L)'
;EPSQSKTAPFRLECHNPKTEKIQRIVDSTEKQSVSLQLAMQRKTSAMTRAVAVAVTALAVIGHFQRGPLHLSADAYITSGLPPHKHQAWLKQMTSDICASPIGDLSPEMVSQCPQLMGAWAQNPYLSWSQQHQSPFSLTGGSSRVSSLDRHGKECAQVAEMLLKRLIDERRAGNADAIATTAAYNAVLDGWARSGEKGAAAQRAEQILIEMHDSYLAGDEHVQPDTQSFKSVMLAWAKAVDSEQDAPRRAQRVLEWMINLYQTNENSKAKPDVECFEIVLRAWSKSGDVDAPEKTEHLIVWMEKLYNEGVADVKPRTRSFNAVLVAWSKSPEKYAAQRAEDILYHMQRLYDSGNEDLKPDAISYGTVVSTWTKSGKQNGPRRAEKILRLMEIECDYGDSTLRPDVILYNFVIEAFSKSDEKFAYKDALSVLRRQITMYRSGVNKCRPDIYSFTSVIAACASFSGHGKERTSAFKAAVATFDELLKSEYVSPNHVTYGTMMKATARLLPLRSQLRRKWTKKLFEKSSKDGYVGDMFLSWLKEAASPKHYHELTRGRRRQNLPPEWTRNVIERRPVKK
;
A
#
# COMPACT_ATOMS: atom_id res chain seq x y z
N GLU A 1 -48.98 -38.06 -40.38
CA GLU A 1 -49.82 -38.37 -39.19
C GLU A 1 -49.76 -39.88 -38.93
N PRO A 2 -50.00 -40.37 -37.70
CA PRO A 2 -49.31 -40.14 -36.42
C PRO A 2 -48.73 -41.49 -35.89
N SER A 3 -47.98 -41.62 -34.79
CA SER A 3 -48.43 -41.40 -33.40
C SER A 3 -47.29 -41.56 -32.37
N GLN A 4 -47.51 -40.90 -31.25
CA GLN A 4 -46.66 -40.75 -30.07
C GLN A 4 -46.67 -42.01 -29.17
N SER A 5 -45.57 -42.28 -28.46
CA SER A 5 -45.66 -42.68 -27.04
C SER A 5 -44.40 -42.28 -26.26
N LYS A 6 -44.64 -41.84 -25.03
CA LYS A 6 -43.72 -41.16 -24.11
C LYS A 6 -42.87 -42.16 -23.33
N THR A 7 -41.57 -41.90 -23.21
CA THR A 7 -40.70 -42.55 -22.21
C THR A 7 -40.22 -41.51 -21.20
N ALA A 8 -40.67 -41.66 -19.95
CA ALA A 8 -40.16 -40.94 -18.79
C ALA A 8 -39.07 -41.81 -18.11
N PRO A 9 -37.96 -41.25 -17.60
CA PRO A 9 -37.08 -41.98 -16.71
C PRO A 9 -37.53 -41.79 -15.25
N PHE A 10 -37.81 -42.91 -14.59
CA PHE A 10 -37.96 -43.06 -13.15
C PHE A 10 -36.72 -42.52 -12.41
N ARG A 11 -36.93 -41.61 -11.44
CA ARG A 11 -35.94 -41.22 -10.44
C ARG A 11 -36.27 -41.98 -9.15
N LEU A 12 -35.54 -43.04 -8.86
CA LEU A 12 -35.55 -43.70 -7.55
C LEU A 12 -34.59 -42.94 -6.63
N GLU A 13 -35.12 -41.97 -5.88
CA GLU A 13 -34.43 -41.39 -4.73
C GLU A 13 -34.53 -42.37 -3.54
N CYS A 14 -33.48 -43.15 -3.31
CA CYS A 14 -33.32 -43.90 -2.06
C CYS A 14 -32.94 -42.91 -0.94
N HIS A 15 -33.94 -42.31 -0.32
CA HIS A 15 -33.77 -41.48 0.87
C HIS A 15 -33.48 -42.39 2.07
N ASN A 16 -32.23 -42.45 2.53
CA ASN A 16 -31.85 -43.23 3.71
C ASN A 16 -31.90 -42.32 4.96
N PRO A 17 -32.92 -42.43 5.83
CA PRO A 17 -33.11 -41.55 6.99
C PRO A 17 -32.01 -41.70 8.06
N LYS A 18 -31.18 -42.75 7.99
CA LYS A 18 -30.03 -42.91 8.89
C LYS A 18 -28.90 -41.93 8.58
N THR A 19 -28.67 -41.60 7.31
CA THR A 19 -27.58 -40.71 6.88
C THR A 19 -27.86 -39.25 7.26
N GLU A 20 -29.11 -38.81 7.13
CA GLU A 20 -29.54 -37.46 7.54
C GLU A 20 -29.47 -37.26 9.06
N LYS A 21 -29.76 -38.31 9.83
CA LYS A 21 -29.67 -38.29 11.29
C LYS A 21 -28.21 -38.22 11.76
N ILE A 22 -27.31 -38.92 11.09
CA ILE A 22 -25.86 -38.85 11.35
C ILE A 22 -25.32 -37.47 10.98
N GLN A 23 -25.70 -36.91 9.82
CA GLN A 23 -25.24 -35.57 9.40
C GLN A 23 -25.67 -34.48 10.39
N ARG A 24 -26.92 -34.53 10.88
CA ARG A 24 -27.40 -33.57 11.90
C ARG A 24 -26.69 -33.71 13.24
N ILE A 25 -26.26 -34.92 13.61
CA ILE A 25 -25.46 -35.15 14.81
C ILE A 25 -24.05 -34.57 14.62
N VAL A 26 -23.42 -34.79 13.47
CA VAL A 26 -22.10 -34.24 13.13
C VAL A 26 -22.12 -32.71 13.15
N ASP A 27 -23.08 -32.08 12.48
CA ASP A 27 -23.22 -30.62 12.44
C ASP A 27 -23.51 -30.02 13.83
N SER A 28 -24.25 -30.75 14.69
CA SER A 28 -24.49 -30.37 16.08
C SER A 28 -23.20 -30.44 16.91
N THR A 29 -22.41 -31.50 16.73
CA THR A 29 -21.14 -31.66 17.43
C THR A 29 -20.08 -30.64 16.99
N GLU A 30 -20.00 -30.29 15.69
CA GLU A 30 -19.12 -29.22 15.21
C GLU A 30 -19.52 -27.85 15.77
N LYS A 31 -20.82 -27.52 15.80
CA LYS A 31 -21.29 -26.27 16.40
C LYS A 31 -20.98 -26.19 17.89
N GLN A 32 -21.08 -27.30 18.62
CA GLN A 32 -20.68 -27.36 20.03
C GLN A 32 -19.17 -27.22 20.21
N SER A 33 -18.36 -27.82 19.33
CA SER A 33 -16.89 -27.69 19.35
C SER A 33 -16.42 -26.26 19.11
N VAL A 34 -16.98 -25.58 18.10
CA VAL A 34 -16.66 -24.17 17.78
C VAL A 34 -17.09 -23.24 18.91
N SER A 35 -18.24 -23.50 19.52
CA SER A 35 -18.74 -22.73 20.67
C SER A 35 -17.84 -22.90 21.90
N LEU A 36 -17.33 -24.12 22.14
CA LEU A 36 -16.37 -24.42 23.21
C LEU A 36 -15.01 -23.76 22.96
N GLN A 37 -14.51 -23.75 21.72
CA GLN A 37 -13.28 -23.06 21.35
C GLN A 37 -13.39 -21.54 21.54
N LEU A 38 -14.51 -20.94 21.13
CA LEU A 38 -14.79 -19.52 21.36
C LEU A 38 -14.92 -19.19 22.85
N ALA A 39 -15.54 -20.07 23.64
CA ALA A 39 -15.63 -19.91 25.10
C ALA A 39 -14.26 -20.04 25.77
N MET A 40 -13.42 -20.97 25.32
CA MET A 40 -12.03 -21.11 25.77
C MET A 40 -11.20 -19.88 25.40
N GLN A 41 -11.27 -19.38 24.16
CA GLN A 41 -10.57 -18.14 23.75
C GLN A 41 -11.01 -16.91 24.55
N ARG A 42 -12.31 -16.80 24.86
CA ARG A 42 -12.81 -15.71 25.71
C ARG A 42 -12.32 -15.84 27.15
N LYS A 43 -12.29 -17.06 27.70
CA LYS A 43 -11.74 -17.33 29.04
C LYS A 43 -10.24 -17.08 29.11
N THR A 44 -9.46 -17.52 28.12
CA THR A 44 -8.02 -17.26 28.09
C THR A 44 -7.74 -15.76 27.93
N SER A 45 -8.45 -15.05 27.05
CA SER A 45 -8.32 -13.59 26.93
C SER A 45 -8.69 -12.86 28.23
N ALA A 46 -9.77 -13.28 28.90
CA ALA A 46 -10.17 -12.72 30.19
C ALA A 46 -9.13 -13.04 31.29
N MET A 47 -8.55 -14.23 31.29
CA MET A 47 -7.51 -14.64 32.24
C MET A 47 -6.20 -13.90 31.99
N THR A 48 -5.79 -13.68 30.73
CA THR A 48 -4.63 -12.85 30.38
C THR A 48 -4.84 -11.40 30.82
N ARG A 49 -6.04 -10.84 30.65
CA ARG A 49 -6.37 -9.50 31.15
C ARG A 49 -6.39 -9.45 32.68
N ALA A 50 -6.94 -10.47 33.34
CA ALA A 50 -6.97 -10.55 34.80
C ALA A 50 -5.56 -10.69 35.39
N VAL A 51 -4.69 -11.48 34.76
CA VAL A 51 -3.27 -11.61 35.13
C VAL A 51 -2.53 -10.30 34.89
N ALA A 52 -2.77 -9.59 33.78
CA ALA A 52 -2.18 -8.27 33.53
C ALA A 52 -2.62 -7.22 34.56
N VAL A 53 -3.91 -7.23 34.95
CA VAL A 53 -4.46 -6.36 36.01
C VAL A 53 -3.93 -6.75 37.39
N ALA A 54 -3.75 -8.05 37.66
CA ALA A 54 -3.20 -8.53 38.94
C ALA A 54 -1.69 -8.24 39.06
N VAL A 55 -0.91 -8.37 37.98
CA VAL A 55 0.51 -8.02 37.93
C VAL A 55 0.70 -6.51 38.10
N THR A 56 -0.14 -5.69 37.48
CA THR A 56 -0.12 -4.23 37.69
C THR A 56 -0.59 -3.83 39.09
N ALA A 57 -1.61 -4.48 39.66
CA ALA A 57 -2.05 -4.23 41.03
C ALA A 57 -1.00 -4.67 42.08
N LEU A 58 -0.31 -5.80 41.87
CA LEU A 58 0.78 -6.26 42.74
C LEU A 58 2.01 -5.37 42.64
N ALA A 59 2.32 -4.83 41.45
CA ALA A 59 3.33 -3.79 41.29
C ALA A 59 2.95 -2.52 42.08
N VAL A 60 1.70 -2.04 41.95
CA VAL A 60 1.19 -0.87 42.69
C VAL A 60 1.22 -1.07 44.21
N ILE A 61 0.88 -2.25 44.71
CA ILE A 61 0.88 -2.57 46.15
C ILE A 61 2.31 -2.70 46.69
N GLY A 62 3.23 -3.29 45.92
CA GLY A 62 4.67 -3.29 46.24
C GLY A 62 5.29 -1.89 46.25
N HIS A 63 4.73 -0.95 45.47
CA HIS A 63 5.19 0.44 45.35
C HIS A 63 4.69 1.38 46.46
N PHE A 64 3.63 1.05 47.20
CA PHE A 64 3.10 1.93 48.26
C PHE A 64 3.88 1.84 49.59
N GLN A 65 4.77 0.86 49.76
CA GLN A 65 5.60 0.71 50.97
C GLN A 65 6.95 1.45 50.91
N ARG A 66 7.32 2.07 49.78
CA ARG A 66 8.54 2.88 49.65
C ARG A 66 8.16 4.29 49.20
N GLY A 67 8.61 5.30 49.95
CA GLY A 67 8.21 6.71 49.78
C GLY A 67 8.55 7.34 48.41
N PRO A 68 8.12 8.60 48.17
CA PRO A 68 8.03 9.19 46.83
C PRO A 68 9.35 9.63 46.16
N LEU A 69 10.52 9.25 46.68
CA LEU A 69 11.81 9.79 46.25
C LEU A 69 12.77 8.77 45.61
N HIS A 70 12.34 7.53 45.36
CA HIS A 70 13.20 6.46 44.82
C HIS A 70 12.53 5.65 43.70
N LEU A 71 12.02 6.32 42.65
CA LEU A 71 11.59 5.63 41.43
C LEU A 71 12.70 5.67 40.38
N SER A 72 13.15 4.50 39.93
CA SER A 72 13.96 4.39 38.71
C SER A 72 13.14 4.85 37.51
N ALA A 73 13.81 5.45 36.51
CA ALA A 73 13.16 5.92 35.29
C ALA A 73 12.38 4.80 34.57
N ASP A 74 12.80 3.53 34.67
CA ASP A 74 12.06 2.36 34.19
C ASP A 74 10.67 2.19 34.81
N ALA A 75 10.55 2.34 36.13
CA ALA A 75 9.26 2.22 36.82
C ALA A 75 8.32 3.37 36.45
N TYR A 76 8.87 4.55 36.16
CA TYR A 76 8.09 5.74 35.82
C TYR A 76 7.63 5.74 34.34
N ILE A 77 8.47 5.26 33.42
CA ILE A 77 8.16 5.12 31.98
C ILE A 77 7.09 4.04 31.72
N THR A 78 7.05 2.99 32.54
CA THR A 78 6.10 1.87 32.39
C THR A 78 4.80 2.01 33.20
N SER A 79 4.71 3.02 34.08
CA SER A 79 3.64 3.18 35.10
C SER A 79 2.22 3.53 34.59
N GLY A 80 2.01 3.75 33.30
CA GLY A 80 0.69 4.07 32.75
C GLY A 80 0.09 5.41 33.21
N LEU A 81 0.92 6.35 33.68
CA LEU A 81 0.50 7.70 34.06
C LEU A 81 -0.11 8.47 32.88
N PRO A 82 -1.01 9.46 33.15
CA PRO A 82 -1.56 10.32 32.10
C PRO A 82 -0.43 11.00 31.30
N PRO A 83 -0.52 11.08 29.95
CA PRO A 83 0.57 11.56 29.08
C PRO A 83 1.17 12.92 29.48
N HIS A 84 0.35 13.85 29.95
CA HIS A 84 0.81 15.17 30.40
C HIS A 84 1.69 15.13 31.66
N LYS A 85 1.45 14.19 32.59
CA LYS A 85 2.28 14.01 33.80
C LYS A 85 3.61 13.35 33.46
N HIS A 86 3.57 12.39 32.53
CA HIS A 86 4.78 11.76 32.01
C HIS A 86 5.67 12.78 31.27
N GLN A 87 5.09 13.64 30.43
CA GLN A 87 5.79 14.73 29.75
C GLN A 87 6.40 15.76 30.71
N ALA A 88 5.64 16.19 31.73
CA ALA A 88 6.13 17.15 32.72
C ALA A 88 7.32 16.58 33.51
N TRP A 89 7.23 15.31 33.91
CA TRP A 89 8.32 14.62 34.59
C TRP A 89 9.57 14.46 33.71
N LEU A 90 9.41 14.04 32.45
CA LEU A 90 10.53 13.98 31.49
C LEU A 90 11.22 15.33 31.33
N LYS A 91 10.46 16.42 31.19
CA LYS A 91 11.00 17.78 31.10
C LYS A 91 11.76 18.19 32.36
N GLN A 92 11.22 17.89 33.54
CA GLN A 92 11.86 18.22 34.81
C GLN A 92 13.20 17.48 34.96
N MET A 93 13.20 16.15 34.82
CA MET A 93 14.43 15.35 34.94
C MET A 93 15.49 15.75 33.93
N THR A 94 15.10 16.01 32.68
CA THR A 94 16.03 16.52 31.66
C THR A 94 16.60 17.88 32.05
N SER A 95 15.76 18.79 32.55
CA SER A 95 16.19 20.12 33.00
C SER A 95 17.18 20.04 34.16
N ASP A 96 16.94 19.17 35.13
CA ASP A 96 17.81 19.01 36.31
C ASP A 96 19.21 18.50 35.91
N ILE A 97 19.27 17.56 34.95
CA ILE A 97 20.54 17.06 34.39
C ILE A 97 21.26 18.15 33.58
N CYS A 98 20.53 18.91 32.76
CA CYS A 98 21.12 19.96 31.94
C CYS A 98 21.56 21.19 32.75
N ALA A 99 20.93 21.47 33.89
CA ALA A 99 21.27 22.60 34.76
C ALA A 99 22.46 22.33 35.69
N SER A 100 22.82 21.06 35.89
CA SER A 100 23.94 20.67 36.76
C SER A 100 25.31 21.04 36.15
N PRO A 101 26.29 21.55 36.92
CA PRO A 101 27.62 21.90 36.40
C PRO A 101 28.37 20.73 35.79
N ILE A 102 29.24 21.01 34.81
CA ILE A 102 30.05 19.98 34.14
C ILE A 102 31.05 19.39 35.16
N GLY A 103 31.02 18.07 35.36
CA GLY A 103 31.81 17.29 36.31
C GLY A 103 31.01 16.81 37.53
N ASP A 104 29.81 17.36 37.76
CA ASP A 104 29.03 17.15 38.98
C ASP A 104 27.81 16.23 38.80
N LEU A 105 27.64 15.55 37.65
CA LEU A 105 26.51 14.61 37.52
C LEU A 105 26.66 13.44 38.48
N SER A 106 25.63 13.22 39.29
CA SER A 106 25.59 12.06 40.20
C SER A 106 25.51 10.75 39.40
N PRO A 107 26.02 9.62 39.96
CA PRO A 107 25.91 8.32 39.31
C PRO A 107 24.48 7.93 38.95
N GLU A 108 23.50 8.36 39.76
CA GLU A 108 22.08 8.16 39.49
C GLU A 108 21.61 8.95 38.25
N MET A 109 21.96 10.24 38.14
CA MET A 109 21.65 11.07 36.97
C MET A 109 22.27 10.52 35.69
N VAL A 110 23.53 10.07 35.77
CA VAL A 110 24.23 9.42 34.65
C VAL A 110 23.50 8.16 34.19
N SER A 111 23.08 7.30 35.12
CA SER A 111 22.37 6.05 34.81
C SER A 111 21.01 6.28 34.14
N GLN A 112 20.36 7.40 34.42
CA GLN A 112 19.04 7.75 33.87
C GLN A 112 19.12 8.33 32.45
N CYS A 113 20.27 8.90 32.04
CA CYS A 113 20.42 9.60 30.77
C CYS A 113 20.03 8.75 29.53
N PRO A 114 20.50 7.49 29.37
CA PRO A 114 20.10 6.67 28.22
C PRO A 114 18.59 6.38 28.16
N GLN A 115 17.95 6.20 29.32
CA GLN A 115 16.51 5.95 29.42
C GLN A 115 15.72 7.19 29.02
N LEU A 116 16.14 8.36 29.47
CA LEU A 116 15.55 9.65 29.08
C LEU A 116 15.71 9.90 27.58
N MET A 117 16.88 9.63 27.00
CA MET A 117 17.09 9.74 25.54
C MET A 117 16.13 8.83 24.77
N GLY A 118 15.98 7.57 25.20
CA GLY A 118 15.03 6.63 24.59
C GLY A 118 13.58 7.10 24.68
N ALA A 119 13.17 7.64 25.82
CA ALA A 119 11.82 8.19 26.02
C ALA A 119 11.56 9.42 25.13
N TRP A 120 12.54 10.31 24.98
CA TRP A 120 12.43 11.43 24.05
C TRP A 120 12.41 10.98 22.59
N ALA A 121 13.25 10.02 22.20
CA ALA A 121 13.31 9.48 20.83
C ALA A 121 11.99 8.86 20.37
N GLN A 122 11.25 8.22 21.28
CA GLN A 122 9.91 7.66 21.00
C GLN A 122 8.80 8.70 20.86
N ASN A 123 9.12 9.99 21.06
CA ASN A 123 8.21 11.12 21.05
C ASN A 123 7.04 10.94 22.06
N PRO A 124 7.18 11.50 23.28
CA PRO A 124 6.18 11.36 24.35
C PRO A 124 4.86 12.10 24.06
N TYR A 125 4.76 12.82 22.94
CA TYR A 125 3.55 13.51 22.51
C TYR A 125 2.65 12.66 21.58
N LEU A 126 3.13 11.50 21.13
CA LEU A 126 2.35 10.55 20.31
C LEU A 126 1.49 9.63 21.19
N SER A 127 0.36 9.15 20.67
CA SER A 127 -0.45 8.13 21.38
C SER A 127 0.28 6.79 21.43
N TRP A 128 -0.04 5.93 22.41
CA TRP A 128 0.58 4.60 22.54
C TRP A 128 0.51 3.78 21.23
N SER A 129 -0.60 3.84 20.51
CA SER A 129 -0.75 3.18 19.20
C SER A 129 0.10 3.80 18.08
N GLN A 130 0.49 5.07 18.21
CA GLN A 130 1.37 5.77 17.27
C GLN A 130 2.85 5.61 17.63
N GLN A 131 3.18 5.53 18.92
CA GLN A 131 4.52 5.24 19.43
C GLN A 131 4.99 3.83 19.06
N HIS A 132 4.08 2.85 19.11
CA HIS A 132 4.37 1.45 18.78
C HIS A 132 4.02 1.07 17.34
N GLN A 133 3.69 2.02 16.47
CA GLN A 133 3.71 1.75 15.04
C GLN A 133 5.15 1.44 14.62
N SER A 134 5.33 0.30 13.97
CA SER A 134 6.64 -0.09 13.45
C SER A 134 7.23 1.09 12.67
N PRO A 135 8.51 1.48 12.90
CA PRO A 135 9.18 2.47 12.04
C PRO A 135 9.11 2.12 10.55
N PHE A 136 8.85 0.85 10.24
CA PHE A 136 8.69 0.29 8.91
C PHE A 136 7.26 0.35 8.35
N SER A 137 6.25 0.68 9.18
CA SER A 137 4.85 0.96 8.82
C SER A 137 4.73 2.36 8.23
N LEU A 138 5.21 2.52 7.00
CA LEU A 138 5.12 3.76 6.22
C LEU A 138 3.91 3.73 5.28
N THR A 139 2.70 3.52 5.81
CA THR A 139 1.47 3.84 5.08
C THR A 139 1.38 5.35 4.95
N GLY A 140 1.58 5.85 3.73
CA GLY A 140 1.54 7.27 3.42
C GLY A 140 0.19 7.89 3.75
N GLY A 141 0.11 8.60 4.87
CA GLY A 141 -0.95 9.55 5.19
C GLY A 141 -0.63 10.91 4.59
N SER A 142 -1.54 11.43 3.78
CA SER A 142 -1.50 12.74 3.13
C SER A 142 -1.22 13.88 4.12
N SER A 143 -0.15 14.63 3.84
CA SER A 143 -0.01 16.09 3.93
C SER A 143 -1.14 16.88 4.63
N ARG A 144 -1.08 16.93 5.96
CA ARG A 144 -1.32 18.15 6.75
C ARG A 144 -0.28 18.15 7.86
N VAL A 145 0.61 19.15 7.88
CA VAL A 145 1.54 19.38 9.00
C VAL A 145 0.71 19.48 10.27
N SER A 146 0.72 18.42 11.06
CA SER A 146 -0.06 18.37 12.29
C SER A 146 0.73 19.08 13.38
N SER A 147 0.07 19.57 14.43
CA SER A 147 0.79 20.11 15.60
C SER A 147 1.72 19.09 16.27
N LEU A 148 1.55 17.80 15.96
CA LEU A 148 2.37 16.69 16.46
C LEU A 148 3.75 16.61 15.79
N ASP A 149 3.89 17.07 14.54
CA ASP A 149 5.18 17.12 13.84
C ASP A 149 6.14 18.15 14.48
N ARG A 150 5.60 19.21 15.11
CA ARG A 150 6.41 20.29 15.70
C ARG A 150 7.28 19.82 16.86
N HIS A 151 6.84 18.80 17.60
CA HIS A 151 7.57 18.32 18.77
C HIS A 151 8.65 17.29 18.41
N GLY A 152 8.62 16.70 17.20
CA GLY A 152 9.60 15.69 16.80
C GLY A 152 11.03 16.24 16.77
N LYS A 153 11.19 17.47 16.24
CA LYS A 153 12.47 18.20 16.27
C LYS A 153 12.96 18.45 17.70
N GLU A 154 12.09 18.99 18.55
CA GLU A 154 12.43 19.28 19.95
C GLU A 154 12.87 18.02 20.68
N CYS A 155 12.16 16.90 20.49
CA CYS A 155 12.50 15.62 21.11
C CYS A 155 13.88 15.12 20.67
N ALA A 156 14.20 15.22 19.38
CA ALA A 156 15.51 14.82 18.85
C ALA A 156 16.63 15.72 19.39
N GLN A 157 16.41 17.05 19.46
CA GLN A 157 17.36 18.00 20.01
C GLN A 157 17.61 17.76 21.50
N VAL A 158 16.58 17.44 22.27
CA VAL A 158 16.71 17.12 23.71
C VAL A 158 17.48 15.83 23.92
N ALA A 159 17.20 14.78 23.14
CA ALA A 159 17.95 13.52 23.21
C ALA A 159 19.43 13.75 22.86
N GLU A 160 19.73 14.52 21.81
CA GLU A 160 21.09 14.88 21.44
C GLU A 160 21.79 15.72 22.51
N MET A 161 21.08 16.65 23.15
CA MET A 161 21.61 17.47 24.24
C MET A 161 22.01 16.62 25.45
N LEU A 162 21.20 15.61 25.81
CA LEU A 162 21.54 14.65 26.87
C LEU A 162 22.78 13.82 26.50
N LEU A 163 22.91 13.40 25.25
CA LEU A 163 24.11 12.68 24.77
C LEU A 163 25.36 13.56 24.86
N LYS A 164 25.27 14.81 24.39
CA LYS A 164 26.36 15.77 24.52
C LYS A 164 26.75 16.00 25.98
N ARG A 165 25.76 16.10 26.87
CA ARG A 165 26.00 16.26 28.31
C ARG A 165 26.81 15.10 28.89
N LEU A 166 26.48 13.85 28.54
CA LEU A 166 27.26 12.66 28.95
C LEU A 166 28.71 12.72 28.43
N ILE A 167 28.91 13.12 27.17
CA ILE A 167 30.25 13.25 26.58
C ILE A 167 31.06 14.34 27.30
N ASP A 168 30.44 15.48 27.61
CA ASP A 168 31.10 16.57 28.32
C ASP A 168 31.46 16.20 29.76
N GLU A 169 30.61 15.43 30.48
CA GLU A 169 30.94 14.86 31.79
C GLU A 169 32.13 13.90 31.74
N ARG A 170 32.16 13.03 30.74
CA ARG A 170 33.27 12.09 30.54
C ARG A 170 34.59 12.83 30.38
N ARG A 171 34.57 13.91 29.60
CA ARG A 171 35.74 14.78 29.36
C ARG A 171 36.16 15.56 30.62
N ALA A 172 35.21 15.86 31.51
CA ALA A 172 35.50 16.50 32.80
C ALA A 172 36.08 15.54 33.86
N GLY A 173 36.21 14.25 33.54
CA GLY A 173 36.83 13.24 34.42
C GLY A 173 35.85 12.30 35.11
N ASN A 174 34.55 12.39 34.82
CA ASN A 174 33.55 11.47 35.37
C ASN A 174 33.63 10.10 34.66
N ALA A 175 34.22 9.12 35.33
CA ALA A 175 34.43 7.77 34.79
C ALA A 175 33.14 6.95 34.64
N ASP A 176 32.02 7.39 35.21
CA ASP A 176 30.74 6.69 35.10
C ASP A 176 29.90 7.18 33.90
N ALA A 177 30.19 8.37 33.38
CA ALA A 177 29.47 9.00 32.27
C ALA A 177 29.82 8.41 30.89
N ILE A 178 29.51 7.14 30.67
CA ILE A 178 29.80 6.43 29.42
C ILE A 178 28.66 6.65 28.41
N ALA A 179 28.96 7.30 27.29
CA ALA A 179 28.05 7.35 26.15
C ALA A 179 28.09 5.98 25.44
N THR A 180 27.01 5.20 25.54
CA THR A 180 26.97 3.85 24.95
C THR A 180 26.43 3.87 23.52
N THR A 181 26.71 2.82 22.73
CA THR A 181 26.05 2.56 21.44
C THR A 181 24.53 2.70 21.51
N ALA A 182 23.90 2.26 22.61
CA ALA A 182 22.46 2.40 22.81
C ALA A 182 21.99 3.86 22.94
N ALA A 183 22.77 4.71 23.60
CA ALA A 183 22.49 6.14 23.72
C ALA A 183 22.59 6.85 22.36
N TYR A 184 23.63 6.56 21.57
CA TYR A 184 23.74 7.05 20.19
C TYR A 184 22.57 6.56 19.32
N ASN A 185 22.21 5.28 19.41
CA ASN A 185 21.09 4.70 18.66
C ASN A 185 19.75 5.37 19.00
N ALA A 186 19.52 5.74 20.27
CA ALA A 186 18.33 6.49 20.68
C ALA A 186 18.29 7.87 20.01
N VAL A 187 19.41 8.60 19.99
CA VAL A 187 19.50 9.91 19.33
C VAL A 187 19.31 9.80 17.81
N LEU A 188 19.95 8.81 17.17
CA LEU A 188 19.80 8.54 15.74
C LEU A 188 18.36 8.21 15.36
N ASP A 189 17.67 7.34 16.12
CA ASP A 189 16.25 7.02 15.92
C ASP A 189 15.35 8.26 16.14
N GLY A 190 15.65 9.06 17.17
CA GLY A 190 14.98 10.33 17.44
C GLY A 190 15.05 11.29 16.25
N TRP A 191 16.24 11.49 15.68
CA TRP A 191 16.41 12.29 14.46
C TRP A 191 15.68 11.68 13.26
N ALA A 192 15.77 10.37 13.05
CA ALA A 192 15.05 9.67 11.98
C ALA A 192 13.52 9.78 12.10
N ARG A 193 12.98 10.09 13.28
CA ARG A 193 11.54 10.30 13.55
C ARG A 193 11.13 11.77 13.70
N SER A 194 12.08 12.70 13.74
CA SER A 194 11.85 14.11 14.04
C SER A 194 10.90 14.84 13.09
N GLY A 195 10.73 14.35 11.85
CA GLY A 195 9.92 15.00 10.82
C GLY A 195 10.64 16.08 10.02
N GLU A 196 11.89 16.43 10.38
CA GLU A 196 12.69 17.49 9.72
C GLU A 196 13.32 17.04 8.37
N LYS A 197 12.97 15.84 7.89
CA LYS A 197 13.37 15.26 6.60
C LYS A 197 14.89 15.38 6.32
N GLY A 198 15.30 16.14 5.31
CA GLY A 198 16.70 16.29 4.88
C GLY A 198 17.64 16.75 5.99
N ALA A 199 17.24 17.76 6.78
CA ALA A 199 18.06 18.27 7.87
C ALA A 199 18.30 17.22 8.96
N ALA A 200 17.27 16.43 9.29
CA ALA A 200 17.40 15.30 10.21
C ALA A 200 18.32 14.21 9.67
N ALA A 201 18.23 13.90 8.37
CA ALA A 201 19.08 12.89 7.75
C ALA A 201 20.56 13.30 7.76
N GLN A 202 20.85 14.57 7.44
CA GLN A 202 22.20 15.14 7.54
C GLN A 202 22.73 15.10 8.97
N ARG A 203 21.92 15.48 9.97
CA ARG A 203 22.35 15.44 11.37
C ARG A 203 22.57 14.01 11.86
N ALA A 204 21.68 13.08 11.53
CA ALA A 204 21.84 11.67 11.90
C ALA A 204 23.11 11.06 11.27
N GLU A 205 23.40 11.37 10.00
CA GLU A 205 24.65 10.91 9.37
C GLU A 205 25.89 11.51 10.04
N GLN A 206 25.86 12.79 10.39
CA GLN A 206 26.96 13.43 11.12
C GLN A 206 27.21 12.77 12.48
N ILE A 207 26.15 12.44 13.23
CA ILE A 207 26.26 11.75 14.52
C ILE A 207 26.86 10.34 14.34
N LEU A 208 26.51 9.62 13.27
CA LEU A 208 27.09 8.31 12.98
C LEU A 208 28.58 8.39 12.62
N ILE A 209 29.00 9.44 11.90
CA ILE A 209 30.42 9.72 11.63
C ILE A 209 31.16 9.99 12.95
N GLU A 210 30.64 10.88 13.80
CA GLU A 210 31.22 11.20 15.11
C GLU A 210 31.34 9.95 16.01
N MET A 211 30.32 9.09 15.98
CA MET A 211 30.31 7.81 16.70
C MET A 211 31.40 6.86 16.18
N HIS A 212 31.58 6.77 14.85
CA HIS A 212 32.62 5.94 14.25
C HIS A 212 34.03 6.47 14.53
N ASP A 213 34.24 7.78 14.42
CA ASP A 213 35.53 8.41 14.72
C ASP A 213 35.93 8.19 16.19
N SER A 214 34.95 8.24 17.11
CA SER A 214 35.19 7.96 18.53
C SER A 214 35.57 6.49 18.77
N TYR A 215 34.95 5.56 18.05
CA TYR A 215 35.33 4.15 18.09
C TYR A 215 36.75 3.92 17.54
N LEU A 216 37.11 4.55 16.41
CA LEU A 216 38.46 4.49 15.86
C LEU A 216 39.52 5.12 16.78
N ALA A 217 39.13 6.12 17.59
CA ALA A 217 39.97 6.70 18.63
C ALA A 217 40.19 5.79 19.86
N GLY A 218 39.55 4.61 19.90
CA GLY A 218 39.74 3.58 20.92
C GLY A 218 38.60 3.47 21.95
N ASP A 219 37.48 4.18 21.77
CA ASP A 219 36.32 4.02 22.65
C ASP A 219 35.46 2.82 22.22
N GLU A 220 35.68 1.67 22.85
CA GLU A 220 34.95 0.43 22.56
C GLU A 220 33.45 0.51 22.95
N HIS A 221 33.03 1.46 23.78
CA HIS A 221 31.65 1.60 24.23
C HIS A 221 30.71 2.25 23.19
N VAL A 222 31.29 2.89 22.17
CA VAL A 222 30.58 3.62 21.09
C VAL A 222 30.68 2.94 19.73
N GLN A 223 31.01 1.64 19.69
CA GLN A 223 31.08 0.89 18.45
C GLN A 223 29.74 0.93 17.69
N PRO A 224 29.68 1.50 16.46
CA PRO A 224 28.46 1.52 15.65
C PRO A 224 27.98 0.10 15.33
N ASP A 225 26.68 -0.14 15.46
CA ASP A 225 26.08 -1.43 15.16
C ASP A 225 25.08 -1.34 14.00
N THR A 226 24.50 -2.47 13.60
CA THR A 226 23.46 -2.56 12.58
C THR A 226 22.33 -1.54 12.79
N GLN A 227 21.92 -1.27 14.04
CA GLN A 227 20.85 -0.32 14.33
C GLN A 227 21.28 1.14 14.13
N SER A 228 22.55 1.47 14.41
CA SER A 228 23.14 2.78 14.14
C SER A 228 23.02 3.13 12.64
N PHE A 229 23.49 2.22 11.78
CA PHE A 229 23.43 2.40 10.33
C PHE A 229 22.00 2.43 9.79
N LYS A 230 21.11 1.53 10.26
CA LYS A 230 19.69 1.50 9.86
C LYS A 230 18.99 2.82 10.15
N SER A 231 19.23 3.43 11.31
CA SER A 231 18.58 4.66 11.72
C SER A 231 18.92 5.82 10.76
N VAL A 232 20.20 5.93 10.35
CA VAL A 232 20.64 6.92 9.36
C VAL A 232 20.08 6.63 7.97
N MET A 233 20.13 5.38 7.51
CA MET A 233 19.53 4.99 6.22
C MET A 233 18.03 5.30 6.19
N LEU A 234 17.32 5.07 7.30
CA LEU A 234 15.89 5.36 7.43
C LEU A 234 15.61 6.87 7.39
N ALA A 235 16.46 7.67 8.04
CA ALA A 235 16.35 9.13 7.99
C ALA A 235 16.47 9.64 6.54
N TRP A 236 17.46 9.14 5.79
CA TRP A 236 17.59 9.45 4.35
C TRP A 236 16.41 8.93 3.53
N ALA A 237 15.93 7.70 3.77
CA ALA A 237 14.78 7.15 3.05
C ALA A 237 13.47 7.95 3.26
N LYS A 238 13.32 8.62 4.42
CA LYS A 238 12.21 9.54 4.69
C LYS A 238 12.41 10.93 4.07
N ALA A 239 13.64 11.31 3.75
CA ALA A 239 14.00 12.59 3.13
C ALA A 239 13.87 12.59 1.59
N VAL A 240 13.50 11.46 0.96
CA VAL A 240 13.40 11.33 -0.51
C VAL A 240 12.47 12.38 -1.15
N ASP A 241 11.40 12.78 -0.46
CA ASP A 241 10.47 13.79 -0.99
C ASP A 241 11.01 15.24 -0.87
N SER A 242 12.04 15.48 -0.06
CA SER A 242 12.65 16.82 0.15
C SER A 242 14.03 16.98 -0.45
N GLU A 243 14.78 15.89 -0.60
CA GLU A 243 16.18 15.88 -1.01
C GLU A 243 16.37 14.88 -2.16
N GLN A 244 16.76 15.38 -3.33
CA GLN A 244 16.93 14.55 -4.53
C GLN A 244 18.03 13.49 -4.37
N ASP A 245 19.09 13.82 -3.63
CA ASP A 245 20.24 12.93 -3.39
C ASP A 245 20.03 11.95 -2.22
N ALA A 246 18.90 12.02 -1.53
CA ALA A 246 18.58 11.13 -0.42
C ALA A 246 18.78 9.61 -0.71
N PRO A 247 18.29 9.03 -1.83
CA PRO A 247 18.53 7.62 -2.11
C PRO A 247 20.01 7.31 -2.34
N ARG A 248 20.79 8.22 -2.96
CA ARG A 248 22.24 8.08 -3.15
C ARG A 248 22.98 8.14 -1.81
N ARG A 249 22.55 9.01 -0.88
CA ARG A 249 23.10 9.07 0.49
C ARG A 249 22.79 7.80 1.28
N ALA A 250 21.54 7.34 1.27
CA ALA A 250 21.16 6.09 1.92
C ALA A 250 21.99 4.90 1.41
N GLN A 251 22.18 4.82 0.09
CA GLN A 251 23.03 3.78 -0.51
C GLN A 251 24.50 3.90 -0.08
N ARG A 252 25.08 5.11 -0.01
CA ARG A 252 26.45 5.29 0.47
C ARG A 252 26.65 4.82 1.91
N VAL A 253 25.66 5.06 2.78
CA VAL A 253 25.71 4.58 4.17
C VAL A 253 25.67 3.05 4.23
N LEU A 254 24.87 2.41 3.37
CA LEU A 254 24.85 0.95 3.24
C LEU A 254 26.19 0.41 2.72
N GLU A 255 26.76 1.05 1.69
CA GLU A 255 28.08 0.68 1.14
C GLU A 255 29.19 0.78 2.17
N TRP A 256 29.17 1.84 2.98
CA TRP A 256 30.10 2.03 4.08
C TRP A 256 29.95 0.93 5.14
N MET A 257 28.73 0.63 5.57
CA MET A 257 28.44 -0.46 6.51
C MET A 257 28.98 -1.81 6.02
N ILE A 258 28.74 -2.15 4.75
CA ILE A 258 29.19 -3.42 4.16
C ILE A 258 30.71 -3.48 4.10
N ASN A 259 31.37 -2.39 3.72
CA ASN A 259 32.83 -2.33 3.68
C ASN A 259 33.44 -2.57 5.07
N LEU A 260 32.94 -1.90 6.11
CA LEU A 260 33.40 -2.09 7.49
C LEU A 260 33.25 -3.55 7.98
N TYR A 261 32.18 -4.22 7.58
CA TYR A 261 31.94 -5.61 7.93
C TYR A 261 32.88 -6.56 7.16
N GLN A 262 33.04 -6.37 5.84
CA GLN A 262 33.87 -7.23 4.99
C GLN A 262 35.37 -7.10 5.29
N THR A 263 35.84 -5.90 5.65
CA THR A 263 37.22 -5.65 6.08
C THR A 263 37.49 -6.07 7.52
N ASN A 264 36.44 -6.48 8.26
CA ASN A 264 36.49 -6.81 9.69
C ASN A 264 36.97 -5.64 10.58
N GLU A 265 36.88 -4.40 10.11
CA GLU A 265 37.12 -3.18 10.90
C GLU A 265 36.03 -2.99 11.97
N ASN A 266 34.79 -3.42 11.67
CA ASN A 266 33.70 -3.41 12.62
C ASN A 266 32.79 -4.64 12.48
N SER A 267 33.00 -5.62 13.35
CA SER A 267 32.21 -6.86 13.39
C SER A 267 30.74 -6.66 13.78
N LYS A 268 30.39 -5.56 14.46
CA LYS A 268 29.01 -5.22 14.83
C LYS A 268 28.23 -4.52 13.71
N ALA A 269 28.90 -4.06 12.64
CA ALA A 269 28.27 -3.45 11.48
C ALA A 269 27.71 -4.49 10.48
N LYS A 270 27.12 -5.59 10.97
CA LYS A 270 26.66 -6.71 10.13
C LYS A 270 25.43 -6.31 9.32
N PRO A 271 25.47 -6.32 7.97
CA PRO A 271 24.32 -5.97 7.15
C PRO A 271 23.23 -7.05 7.24
N ASP A 272 21.98 -6.63 7.19
CA ASP A 272 20.83 -7.53 7.12
C ASP A 272 19.84 -7.09 6.03
N VAL A 273 18.81 -7.91 5.82
CA VAL A 273 17.77 -7.67 4.80
C VAL A 273 17.07 -6.32 4.97
N GLU A 274 16.88 -5.83 6.20
CA GLU A 274 16.19 -4.56 6.44
C GLU A 274 17.02 -3.36 5.98
N CYS A 275 18.35 -3.41 6.14
CA CYS A 275 19.25 -2.38 5.61
C CYS A 275 19.05 -2.20 4.09
N PHE A 276 19.02 -3.30 3.34
CA PHE A 276 18.77 -3.27 1.90
C PHE A 276 17.34 -2.82 1.57
N GLU A 277 16.33 -3.31 2.28
CA GLU A 277 14.94 -2.93 2.06
C GLU A 277 14.69 -1.42 2.24
N ILE A 278 15.38 -0.78 3.21
CA ILE A 278 15.31 0.67 3.40
C ILE A 278 15.83 1.40 2.16
N VAL A 279 17.00 1.01 1.63
CA VAL A 279 17.63 1.65 0.47
C VAL A 279 16.85 1.36 -0.81
N LEU A 280 16.40 0.11 -1.03
CA LEU A 280 15.52 -0.27 -2.15
C LEU A 280 14.22 0.54 -2.14
N ARG A 281 13.61 0.72 -0.96
CA ARG A 281 12.43 1.56 -0.80
C ARG A 281 12.72 3.03 -1.12
N ALA A 282 13.88 3.56 -0.71
CA ALA A 282 14.27 4.93 -1.00
C ALA A 282 14.37 5.16 -2.52
N TRP A 283 15.08 4.28 -3.24
CA TRP A 283 15.19 4.34 -4.71
C TRP A 283 13.85 4.15 -5.41
N SER A 284 13.05 3.16 -5.04
CA SER A 284 11.73 2.93 -5.66
C SER A 284 10.75 4.11 -5.46
N LYS A 285 10.97 4.97 -4.45
CA LYS A 285 10.19 6.18 -4.22
C LYS A 285 10.72 7.41 -4.96
N SER A 286 12.02 7.51 -5.18
CA SER A 286 12.67 8.75 -5.66
C SER A 286 12.20 9.22 -7.04
N GLY A 287 11.76 8.29 -7.90
CA GLY A 287 11.43 8.63 -9.29
C GLY A 287 12.66 9.07 -10.10
N ASP A 288 13.87 8.83 -9.58
CA ASP A 288 15.13 9.09 -10.27
C ASP A 288 15.26 8.15 -11.49
N VAL A 289 15.91 8.64 -12.54
CA VAL A 289 16.13 7.89 -13.79
C VAL A 289 17.00 6.66 -13.53
N ASP A 290 17.97 6.77 -12.60
CA ASP A 290 18.88 5.68 -12.25
C ASP A 290 18.22 4.64 -11.33
N ALA A 291 17.06 4.95 -10.75
CA ALA A 291 16.43 4.12 -9.72
C ALA A 291 16.25 2.64 -10.13
N PRO A 292 15.77 2.30 -11.35
CA PRO A 292 15.59 0.91 -11.74
C PRO A 292 16.90 0.12 -11.74
N GLU A 293 17.94 0.67 -12.37
CA GLU A 293 19.27 0.04 -12.46
C GLU A 293 19.91 -0.11 -11.07
N LYS A 294 19.82 0.93 -10.22
CA LYS A 294 20.34 0.88 -8.85
C LYS A 294 19.62 -0.18 -8.02
N THR A 295 18.30 -0.31 -8.15
CA THR A 295 17.55 -1.33 -7.41
C THR A 295 17.87 -2.75 -7.86
N GLU A 296 18.11 -2.99 -9.16
CA GLU A 296 18.59 -4.29 -9.63
C GLU A 296 19.98 -4.62 -9.10
N HIS A 297 20.91 -3.66 -9.17
CA HIS A 297 22.27 -3.84 -8.63
C HIS A 297 22.25 -4.18 -7.13
N LEU A 298 21.35 -3.56 -6.36
CA LEU A 298 21.19 -3.88 -4.94
C LEU A 298 20.72 -5.32 -4.71
N ILE A 299 19.78 -5.84 -5.51
CA ILE A 299 19.36 -7.25 -5.40
C ILE A 299 20.51 -8.20 -5.75
N VAL A 300 21.22 -7.94 -6.85
CA VAL A 300 22.39 -8.75 -7.24
C VAL A 300 23.45 -8.74 -6.14
N TRP A 301 23.63 -7.59 -5.47
CA TRP A 301 24.57 -7.50 -4.36
C TRP A 301 24.09 -8.28 -3.12
N MET A 302 22.80 -8.23 -2.79
CA MET A 302 22.22 -9.07 -1.73
C MET A 302 22.44 -10.55 -2.00
N GLU A 303 22.20 -11.01 -3.24
CA GLU A 303 22.44 -12.41 -3.63
C GLU A 303 23.91 -12.81 -3.50
N LYS A 304 24.82 -11.93 -3.93
CA LYS A 304 26.27 -12.15 -3.78
C LYS A 304 26.68 -12.30 -2.32
N LEU A 305 26.26 -11.38 -1.45
CA LEU A 305 26.58 -11.41 -0.01
C LEU A 305 25.97 -12.64 0.69
N TYR A 306 24.76 -13.05 0.28
CA TYR A 306 24.13 -14.27 0.78
C TYR A 306 24.96 -15.51 0.40
N ASN A 307 25.42 -15.59 -0.84
CA ASN A 307 26.29 -16.69 -1.31
C ASN A 307 27.68 -16.67 -0.66
N GLU A 308 28.16 -15.51 -0.23
CA GLU A 308 29.40 -15.35 0.56
C GLU A 308 29.22 -15.75 2.04
N GLY A 309 28.02 -16.17 2.47
CA GLY A 309 27.74 -16.70 3.80
C GLY A 309 27.07 -15.72 4.77
N VAL A 310 26.70 -14.52 4.32
CA VAL A 310 25.92 -13.58 5.13
C VAL A 310 24.44 -13.96 5.07
N ALA A 311 24.02 -14.92 5.89
CA ALA A 311 22.66 -15.47 5.85
C ALA A 311 21.55 -14.41 6.04
N ASP A 312 21.83 -13.34 6.80
CA ASP A 312 20.84 -12.33 7.18
C ASP A 312 20.43 -11.38 6.05
N VAL A 313 21.12 -11.40 4.90
CA VAL A 313 20.81 -10.53 3.73
C VAL A 313 20.04 -11.23 2.61
N LYS A 314 19.51 -12.43 2.85
CA LYS A 314 18.74 -13.20 1.85
C LYS A 314 17.61 -12.34 1.24
N PRO A 315 17.57 -12.14 -0.10
CA PRO A 315 16.47 -11.43 -0.77
C PRO A 315 15.10 -12.07 -0.49
N ARG A 316 14.06 -11.23 -0.38
CA ARG A 316 12.67 -11.65 -0.15
C ARG A 316 11.74 -11.04 -1.20
N THR A 317 10.50 -11.51 -1.28
CA THR A 317 9.45 -10.94 -2.19
C THR A 317 9.36 -9.42 -2.08
N ARG A 318 9.48 -8.85 -0.87
CA ARG A 318 9.46 -7.40 -0.64
C ARG A 318 10.62 -6.66 -1.30
N SER A 319 11.81 -7.26 -1.33
CA SER A 319 13.01 -6.71 -1.98
C SER A 319 12.76 -6.59 -3.49
N PHE A 320 12.27 -7.66 -4.13
CA PHE A 320 11.92 -7.66 -5.55
C PHE A 320 10.74 -6.74 -5.89
N ASN A 321 9.72 -6.65 -5.02
CA ASN A 321 8.60 -5.73 -5.21
C ASN A 321 9.08 -4.27 -5.27
N ALA A 322 10.12 -3.89 -4.54
CA ALA A 322 10.71 -2.57 -4.65
C ALA A 322 11.35 -2.32 -6.03
N VAL A 323 12.06 -3.31 -6.58
CA VAL A 323 12.63 -3.26 -7.94
C VAL A 323 11.52 -3.14 -8.99
N LEU A 324 10.46 -3.94 -8.88
CA LEU A 324 9.31 -3.86 -9.78
C LEU A 324 8.65 -2.49 -9.75
N VAL A 325 8.50 -1.89 -8.55
CA VAL A 325 7.95 -0.54 -8.41
C VAL A 325 8.89 0.51 -9.03
N ALA A 326 10.20 0.39 -8.87
CA ALA A 326 11.17 1.28 -9.52
C ALA A 326 11.02 1.22 -11.05
N TRP A 327 10.98 0.02 -11.65
CA TRP A 327 10.71 -0.15 -13.08
C TRP A 327 9.35 0.37 -13.51
N SER A 328 8.31 0.23 -12.69
CA SER A 328 6.96 0.72 -13.03
C SER A 328 6.86 2.24 -13.18
N LYS A 329 7.81 2.97 -12.57
CA LYS A 329 7.93 4.43 -12.64
C LYS A 329 8.95 4.90 -13.66
N SER A 330 9.77 3.98 -14.20
CA SER A 330 10.79 4.31 -15.18
C SER A 330 10.16 4.85 -16.46
N PRO A 331 10.71 5.93 -17.05
CA PRO A 331 10.29 6.41 -18.35
C PRO A 331 10.81 5.53 -19.51
N GLU A 332 11.67 4.55 -19.22
CA GLU A 332 12.34 3.74 -20.22
C GLU A 332 11.35 2.90 -21.04
N LYS A 333 11.57 2.87 -22.36
CA LYS A 333 10.68 2.13 -23.28
C LYS A 333 10.64 0.64 -22.96
N TYR A 334 11.72 0.06 -22.44
CA TYR A 334 11.82 -1.36 -22.15
C TYR A 334 11.43 -1.73 -20.71
N ALA A 335 11.01 -0.75 -19.89
CA ALA A 335 10.67 -0.95 -18.48
C ALA A 335 9.61 -2.05 -18.25
N ALA A 336 8.57 -2.10 -19.09
CA ALA A 336 7.54 -3.12 -18.99
C ALA A 336 8.06 -4.55 -19.27
N GLN A 337 9.02 -4.68 -20.18
CA GLN A 337 9.65 -5.97 -20.48
C GLN A 337 10.53 -6.41 -19.31
N ARG A 338 11.33 -5.49 -18.74
CA ARG A 338 12.15 -5.79 -17.57
C ARG A 338 11.36 -6.13 -16.33
N ALA A 339 10.29 -5.41 -16.05
CA ALA A 339 9.39 -5.74 -14.95
C ALA A 339 8.82 -7.17 -15.08
N GLU A 340 8.50 -7.60 -16.31
CA GLU A 340 8.05 -8.96 -16.57
C GLU A 340 9.16 -10.01 -16.46
N ASP A 341 10.37 -9.71 -16.98
CA ASP A 341 11.53 -10.59 -16.83
C ASP A 341 11.86 -10.85 -15.35
N ILE A 342 11.79 -9.80 -14.51
CA ILE A 342 12.00 -9.89 -13.05
C ILE A 342 10.92 -10.76 -12.40
N LEU A 343 9.65 -10.58 -12.75
CA LEU A 343 8.57 -11.42 -12.22
C LEU A 343 8.77 -12.91 -12.59
N TYR A 344 9.15 -13.19 -13.85
CA TYR A 344 9.49 -14.55 -14.27
C TYR A 344 10.73 -15.08 -13.55
N HIS A 345 11.71 -14.22 -13.26
CA HIS A 345 12.86 -14.62 -12.47
C HIS A 345 12.46 -15.02 -11.04
N MET A 346 11.62 -14.23 -10.37
CA MET A 346 11.08 -14.57 -9.05
C MET A 346 10.34 -15.91 -9.08
N GLN A 347 9.49 -16.16 -10.09
CA GLN A 347 8.79 -17.43 -10.25
C GLN A 347 9.76 -18.61 -10.36
N ARG A 348 10.78 -18.50 -11.21
CA ARG A 348 11.80 -19.57 -11.34
C ARG A 348 12.53 -19.85 -10.03
N LEU A 349 12.85 -18.80 -9.26
CA LEU A 349 13.51 -18.97 -7.96
C LEU A 349 12.59 -19.64 -6.95
N TYR A 350 11.30 -19.29 -6.93
CA TYR A 350 10.29 -19.96 -6.12
C TYR A 350 10.14 -21.44 -6.51
N ASP A 351 10.00 -21.73 -7.80
CA ASP A 351 9.89 -23.11 -8.33
C ASP A 351 11.14 -23.95 -8.03
N SER A 352 12.30 -23.32 -7.89
CA SER A 352 13.56 -23.98 -7.46
C SER A 352 13.64 -24.26 -5.96
N GLY A 353 12.60 -23.92 -5.19
CA GLY A 353 12.48 -24.19 -3.76
C GLY A 353 12.70 -22.98 -2.84
N ASN A 354 12.84 -21.76 -3.37
CA ASN A 354 12.99 -20.57 -2.54
C ASN A 354 11.62 -19.97 -2.18
N GLU A 355 10.99 -20.49 -1.12
CA GLU A 355 9.66 -20.08 -0.67
C GLU A 355 9.56 -18.57 -0.34
N ASP A 356 10.66 -17.95 0.11
CA ASP A 356 10.72 -16.51 0.46
C ASP A 356 10.57 -15.56 -0.73
N LEU A 357 10.63 -16.09 -1.95
CA LEU A 357 10.54 -15.35 -3.21
C LEU A 357 9.24 -15.59 -3.98
N LYS A 358 8.24 -16.22 -3.33
CA LYS A 358 6.92 -16.40 -3.93
C LYS A 358 6.35 -15.04 -4.37
N PRO A 359 6.07 -14.84 -5.67
CA PRO A 359 5.44 -13.60 -6.13
C PRO A 359 4.07 -13.42 -5.49
N ASP A 360 3.76 -12.19 -5.08
CA ASP A 360 2.50 -11.85 -4.42
C ASP A 360 1.60 -10.98 -5.32
N ALA A 361 0.42 -10.61 -4.82
CA ALA A 361 -0.51 -9.75 -5.55
C ALA A 361 0.11 -8.39 -5.94
N ILE A 362 1.08 -7.89 -5.17
CA ILE A 362 1.81 -6.65 -5.49
C ILE A 362 2.76 -6.90 -6.66
N SER A 363 3.46 -8.03 -6.70
CA SER A 363 4.34 -8.41 -7.81
C SER A 363 3.58 -8.45 -9.13
N TYR A 364 2.50 -9.24 -9.22
CA TYR A 364 1.67 -9.34 -10.43
C TYR A 364 1.00 -8.00 -10.78
N GLY A 365 0.41 -7.33 -9.77
CA GLY A 365 -0.30 -6.07 -9.96
C GLY A 365 0.61 -4.97 -10.52
N THR A 366 1.84 -4.90 -10.02
CA THR A 366 2.84 -3.93 -10.50
C THR A 366 3.15 -4.15 -11.96
N VAL A 367 3.46 -5.39 -12.38
CA VAL A 367 3.83 -5.69 -13.78
C VAL A 367 2.65 -5.46 -14.75
N VAL A 368 1.42 -5.84 -14.37
CA VAL A 368 0.22 -5.51 -15.17
C VAL A 368 0.06 -4.00 -15.31
N SER A 369 0.23 -3.25 -14.21
CA SER A 369 0.15 -1.79 -14.26
C SER A 369 1.25 -1.18 -15.15
N THR A 370 2.46 -1.74 -15.14
CA THR A 370 3.56 -1.27 -15.99
C THR A 370 3.26 -1.52 -17.47
N TRP A 371 2.76 -2.70 -17.83
CA TRP A 371 2.37 -3.00 -19.21
C TRP A 371 1.24 -2.11 -19.71
N THR A 372 0.21 -1.87 -18.89
CA THR A 372 -0.94 -1.03 -19.27
C THR A 372 -0.57 0.44 -19.44
N LYS A 373 0.43 0.95 -18.69
CA LYS A 373 0.96 2.31 -18.81
C LYS A 373 1.99 2.50 -19.92
N SER A 374 2.63 1.42 -20.39
CA SER A 374 3.72 1.48 -21.36
C SER A 374 3.35 2.07 -22.73
N GLY A 375 2.06 2.12 -23.07
CA GLY A 375 1.59 2.57 -24.38
C GLY A 375 2.01 1.67 -25.56
N LYS A 376 2.66 0.53 -25.30
CA LYS A 376 3.06 -0.42 -26.34
C LYS A 376 1.84 -1.11 -26.94
N GLN A 377 1.89 -1.35 -28.25
CA GLN A 377 0.82 -2.03 -28.98
C GLN A 377 0.48 -3.43 -28.41
N ASN A 378 1.49 -4.19 -27.98
CA ASN A 378 1.29 -5.50 -27.35
C ASN A 378 1.02 -5.43 -25.83
N GLY A 379 1.04 -4.25 -25.23
CA GLY A 379 0.89 -4.04 -23.79
C GLY A 379 -0.39 -4.64 -23.20
N PRO A 380 -1.59 -4.39 -23.79
CA PRO A 380 -2.84 -4.97 -23.31
C PRO A 380 -2.82 -6.51 -23.29
N ARG A 381 -2.25 -7.15 -24.33
CA ARG A 381 -2.15 -8.62 -24.42
C ARG A 381 -1.19 -9.20 -23.39
N ARG A 382 -0.05 -8.54 -23.14
CA ARG A 382 0.90 -8.96 -22.09
C ARG A 382 0.28 -8.80 -20.70
N ALA A 383 -0.37 -7.68 -20.44
CA ALA A 383 -1.10 -7.44 -19.20
C ALA A 383 -2.20 -8.49 -18.96
N GLU A 384 -2.96 -8.85 -20.00
CA GLU A 384 -3.98 -9.91 -19.93
C GLU A 384 -3.36 -11.27 -19.60
N LYS A 385 -2.24 -11.63 -20.22
CA LYS A 385 -1.54 -12.89 -19.95
C LYS A 385 -1.13 -13.00 -18.48
N ILE A 386 -0.58 -11.94 -17.91
CA ILE A 386 -0.14 -11.92 -16.50
C ILE A 386 -1.34 -11.98 -15.56
N LEU A 387 -2.43 -11.27 -15.85
CA LEU A 387 -3.69 -11.38 -15.10
C LEU A 387 -4.25 -12.81 -15.13
N ARG A 388 -4.21 -13.49 -16.28
CA ARG A 388 -4.64 -14.89 -16.39
C ARG A 388 -3.78 -15.83 -15.55
N LEU A 389 -2.46 -15.62 -15.50
CA LEU A 389 -1.59 -16.39 -14.61
C LEU A 389 -2.02 -16.21 -13.15
N MET A 390 -2.28 -14.97 -12.71
CA MET A 390 -2.75 -14.69 -11.36
C MET A 390 -4.12 -15.33 -11.05
N GLU A 391 -5.05 -15.35 -12.01
CA GLU A 391 -6.34 -16.07 -11.87
C GLU A 391 -6.14 -17.57 -11.69
N ILE A 392 -5.28 -18.18 -12.50
CA ILE A 392 -4.98 -19.61 -12.46
C ILE A 392 -4.42 -20.00 -11.09
N GLU A 393 -3.43 -19.25 -10.57
CA GLU A 393 -2.86 -19.51 -9.25
C GLU A 393 -3.89 -19.35 -8.12
N CYS A 394 -4.80 -18.38 -8.26
CA CYS A 394 -5.91 -18.20 -7.31
C CYS A 394 -6.87 -19.40 -7.32
N ASP A 395 -7.20 -19.92 -8.50
CA ASP A 395 -8.08 -21.08 -8.66
C ASP A 395 -7.44 -22.38 -8.14
N TYR A 396 -6.11 -22.50 -8.23
CA TYR A 396 -5.34 -23.60 -7.62
C TYR A 396 -5.24 -23.54 -6.09
N GLY A 397 -5.84 -22.52 -5.45
CA GLY A 397 -5.99 -22.44 -4.00
C GLY A 397 -5.17 -21.34 -3.34
N ASP A 398 -4.38 -20.56 -4.09
CA ASP A 398 -3.66 -19.43 -3.51
C ASP A 398 -4.59 -18.21 -3.34
N SER A 399 -5.31 -18.19 -2.22
CA SER A 399 -6.18 -17.09 -1.87
C SER A 399 -5.48 -15.73 -1.69
N THR A 400 -4.14 -15.71 -1.57
CA THR A 400 -3.35 -14.47 -1.45
C THR A 400 -3.22 -13.75 -2.80
N LEU A 401 -3.35 -14.49 -3.91
CA LEU A 401 -3.27 -13.99 -5.28
C LEU A 401 -4.63 -13.63 -5.89
N ARG A 402 -5.65 -13.39 -5.06
CA ARG A 402 -6.97 -12.94 -5.54
C ARG A 402 -6.87 -11.59 -6.28
N PRO A 403 -7.19 -11.53 -7.59
CA PRO A 403 -7.21 -10.26 -8.32
C PRO A 403 -8.24 -9.29 -7.72
N ASP A 404 -7.93 -7.99 -7.75
CA ASP A 404 -8.86 -6.95 -7.33
C ASP A 404 -9.53 -6.26 -8.53
N VAL A 405 -10.57 -5.47 -8.24
CA VAL A 405 -11.29 -4.68 -9.26
C VAL A 405 -10.36 -3.72 -10.03
N ILE A 406 -9.34 -3.18 -9.36
CA ILE A 406 -8.41 -2.20 -9.93
C ILE A 406 -7.58 -2.86 -11.04
N LEU A 407 -7.10 -4.08 -10.80
CA LEU A 407 -6.29 -4.83 -11.75
C LEU A 407 -7.06 -5.17 -13.03
N TYR A 408 -8.30 -5.63 -12.90
CA TYR A 408 -9.19 -5.84 -14.06
C TYR A 408 -9.43 -4.52 -14.82
N ASN A 409 -9.68 -3.44 -14.09
CA ASN A 409 -9.91 -2.12 -14.68
C ASN A 409 -8.71 -1.63 -15.50
N PHE A 410 -7.47 -1.85 -15.04
CA PHE A 410 -6.27 -1.52 -15.82
C PHE A 410 -6.22 -2.26 -17.16
N VAL A 411 -6.48 -3.57 -17.17
CA VAL A 411 -6.45 -4.37 -18.41
C VAL A 411 -7.57 -3.96 -19.37
N ILE A 412 -8.79 -3.76 -18.86
CA ILE A 412 -9.94 -3.32 -19.67
C ILE A 412 -9.66 -1.92 -20.26
N GLU A 413 -9.13 -0.99 -19.45
CA GLU A 413 -8.76 0.35 -19.91
C GLU A 413 -7.68 0.28 -21.00
N ALA A 414 -6.66 -0.55 -20.82
CA ALA A 414 -5.60 -0.73 -21.81
C ALA A 414 -6.15 -1.22 -23.17
N PHE A 415 -7.08 -2.18 -23.18
CA PHE A 415 -7.77 -2.57 -24.41
C PHE A 415 -8.65 -1.46 -24.97
N SER A 416 -9.29 -0.64 -24.13
CA SER A 416 -10.14 0.48 -24.58
C SER A 416 -9.37 1.59 -25.31
N LYS A 417 -8.07 1.73 -25.02
CA LYS A 417 -7.15 2.69 -25.64
C LYS A 417 -6.28 2.06 -26.74
N SER A 418 -6.38 0.76 -26.94
CA SER A 418 -5.60 0.04 -27.95
C SER A 418 -6.15 0.30 -29.35
N ASP A 419 -5.25 0.45 -30.32
CA ASP A 419 -5.57 0.51 -31.76
C ASP A 419 -5.75 -0.88 -32.38
N GLU A 420 -5.65 -1.94 -31.58
CA GLU A 420 -5.81 -3.31 -32.06
C GLU A 420 -7.23 -3.59 -32.58
N LYS A 421 -7.31 -4.25 -33.74
CA LYS A 421 -8.58 -4.63 -34.34
C LYS A 421 -9.33 -5.58 -33.39
N PHE A 422 -10.57 -5.21 -33.06
CA PHE A 422 -11.45 -5.95 -32.15
C PHE A 422 -11.01 -5.97 -30.67
N ALA A 423 -10.16 -5.04 -30.22
CA ALA A 423 -9.79 -4.90 -28.80
C ALA A 423 -11.00 -4.83 -27.84
N TYR A 424 -12.15 -4.33 -28.30
CA TYR A 424 -13.40 -4.34 -27.52
C TYR A 424 -13.89 -5.75 -27.14
N LYS A 425 -13.59 -6.78 -27.95
CA LYS A 425 -13.93 -8.18 -27.63
C LYS A 425 -13.05 -8.71 -26.51
N ASP A 426 -11.77 -8.36 -26.53
CA ASP A 426 -10.82 -8.74 -25.49
C ASP A 426 -11.16 -8.02 -24.17
N ALA A 427 -11.49 -6.72 -24.22
CA ALA A 427 -12.01 -5.97 -23.08
C ALA A 427 -13.28 -6.61 -22.49
N LEU A 428 -14.23 -7.03 -23.35
CA LEU A 428 -15.45 -7.72 -22.93
C LEU A 428 -15.15 -9.10 -22.31
N SER A 429 -14.19 -9.85 -22.87
CA SER A 429 -13.73 -11.13 -22.34
C SER A 429 -13.16 -10.98 -20.92
N VAL A 430 -12.36 -9.95 -20.69
CA VAL A 430 -11.80 -9.62 -19.37
C VAL A 430 -12.92 -9.28 -18.37
N LEU A 431 -13.88 -8.43 -18.74
CA LEU A 431 -15.04 -8.12 -17.88
C LEU A 431 -15.88 -9.37 -17.56
N ARG A 432 -16.06 -10.27 -18.53
CA ARG A 432 -16.78 -11.53 -18.31
C ARG A 432 -16.06 -12.42 -17.29
N ARG A 433 -14.73 -12.54 -17.38
CA ARG A 433 -13.92 -13.26 -16.38
C ARG A 433 -14.06 -12.63 -15.00
N GLN A 434 -14.00 -11.31 -14.90
CA GLN A 434 -14.21 -10.58 -13.64
C GLN A 434 -15.58 -10.89 -13.02
N ILE A 435 -16.66 -10.86 -13.81
CA ILE A 435 -18.01 -11.20 -13.35
C ILE A 435 -18.08 -12.66 -12.87
N THR A 436 -17.45 -13.59 -13.60
CA THR A 436 -17.39 -15.01 -13.20
C THR A 436 -16.65 -15.18 -11.87
N MET A 437 -15.50 -14.54 -11.69
CA MET A 437 -14.72 -14.57 -10.44
C MET A 437 -15.48 -13.95 -9.26
N TYR A 438 -16.24 -12.87 -9.51
CA TYR A 438 -17.08 -12.30 -8.46
C TYR A 438 -18.21 -13.26 -8.06
N ARG A 439 -18.84 -13.91 -9.04
CA ARG A 439 -19.91 -14.90 -8.81
C ARG A 439 -19.41 -16.17 -8.13
N SER A 440 -18.13 -16.53 -8.26
CA SER A 440 -17.52 -17.64 -7.51
C SER A 440 -17.19 -17.29 -6.05
N GLY A 441 -17.44 -16.05 -5.62
CA GLY A 441 -17.31 -15.60 -4.22
C GLY A 441 -16.11 -14.69 -3.94
N VAL A 442 -15.35 -14.28 -4.96
CA VAL A 442 -14.21 -13.36 -4.79
C VAL A 442 -14.71 -11.91 -4.74
N ASN A 443 -15.16 -11.46 -3.56
CA ASN A 443 -15.71 -10.11 -3.38
C ASN A 443 -14.76 -8.96 -3.78
N LYS A 444 -13.44 -9.17 -3.71
CA LYS A 444 -12.43 -8.16 -4.08
C LYS A 444 -12.45 -7.77 -5.57
N CYS A 445 -12.91 -8.66 -6.45
CA CYS A 445 -12.97 -8.38 -7.90
C CYS A 445 -14.35 -7.90 -8.37
N ARG A 446 -15.28 -7.60 -7.45
CA ARG A 446 -16.62 -7.09 -7.78
C ARG A 446 -16.54 -5.99 -8.85
N PRO A 447 -17.14 -6.18 -10.04
CA PRO A 447 -17.13 -5.17 -11.09
C PRO A 447 -17.70 -3.84 -10.59
N ASP A 448 -17.09 -2.75 -11.01
CA ASP A 448 -17.58 -1.41 -10.71
C ASP A 448 -18.11 -0.73 -11.98
N ILE A 449 -18.60 0.49 -11.82
CA ILE A 449 -19.11 1.28 -12.94
C ILE A 449 -18.03 1.55 -13.99
N TYR A 450 -16.77 1.61 -13.57
CA TYR A 450 -15.64 1.85 -14.43
C TYR A 450 -15.39 0.64 -15.34
N SER A 451 -15.46 -0.59 -14.80
CA SER A 451 -15.31 -1.83 -15.59
C SER A 451 -16.29 -1.87 -16.79
N PHE A 452 -17.58 -1.63 -16.54
CA PHE A 452 -18.61 -1.60 -17.60
C PHE A 452 -18.42 -0.41 -18.56
N THR A 453 -18.15 0.78 -18.04
CA THR A 453 -18.00 2.00 -18.86
C THR A 453 -16.80 1.91 -19.79
N SER A 454 -15.69 1.32 -19.34
CA SER A 454 -14.47 1.13 -20.14
C SER A 454 -14.68 0.13 -21.29
N VAL A 455 -15.47 -0.94 -21.09
CA VAL A 455 -15.87 -1.83 -22.20
C VAL A 455 -16.75 -1.11 -23.22
N ILE A 456 -17.74 -0.32 -22.78
CA ILE A 456 -18.58 0.48 -23.68
C ILE A 456 -17.71 1.50 -24.45
N ALA A 457 -16.73 2.11 -23.79
CA ALA A 457 -15.78 3.03 -24.40
C ALA A 457 -14.92 2.32 -25.48
N ALA A 458 -14.43 1.11 -25.21
CA ALA A 458 -13.71 0.28 -26.17
C ALA A 458 -14.56 0.01 -27.43
N CYS A 459 -15.84 -0.35 -27.25
CA CYS A 459 -16.78 -0.50 -28.36
C CYS A 459 -16.97 0.82 -29.12
N ALA A 460 -17.14 1.95 -28.43
CA ALA A 460 -17.39 3.26 -29.04
C ALA A 460 -16.21 3.80 -29.86
N SER A 461 -14.98 3.39 -29.51
CA SER A 461 -13.76 3.77 -30.23
C SER A 461 -13.48 2.89 -31.46
N PHE A 462 -14.19 1.77 -31.63
CA PHE A 462 -13.99 0.84 -32.74
C PHE A 462 -14.21 1.50 -34.12
N SER A 463 -13.24 1.35 -35.02
CA SER A 463 -13.16 2.02 -36.33
C SER A 463 -13.49 1.13 -37.54
N GLY A 464 -13.95 -0.11 -37.34
CA GLY A 464 -14.27 -1.03 -38.45
C GLY A 464 -15.48 -0.62 -39.29
N HIS A 465 -15.91 -1.50 -40.22
CA HIS A 465 -16.95 -1.16 -41.21
C HIS A 465 -18.15 -2.13 -41.21
N GLY A 466 -19.29 -1.65 -41.70
CA GLY A 466 -20.49 -2.46 -41.96
C GLY A 466 -20.95 -3.33 -40.79
N LYS A 467 -20.90 -4.65 -40.99
CA LYS A 467 -21.32 -5.65 -39.99
C LYS A 467 -20.47 -5.61 -38.72
N GLU A 468 -19.19 -5.24 -38.82
CA GLU A 468 -18.29 -5.16 -37.66
C GLU A 468 -18.73 -4.08 -36.68
N ARG A 469 -19.10 -2.87 -37.16
CA ARG A 469 -19.66 -1.80 -36.29
C ARG A 469 -20.95 -2.21 -35.62
N THR A 470 -21.79 -2.95 -36.36
CA THR A 470 -23.05 -3.48 -35.81
C THR A 470 -22.77 -4.49 -34.70
N SER A 471 -21.74 -5.34 -34.85
CA SER A 471 -21.31 -6.28 -33.82
C SER A 471 -20.76 -5.56 -32.57
N ALA A 472 -19.92 -4.53 -32.75
CA ALA A 472 -19.43 -3.70 -31.65
C ALA A 472 -20.58 -2.98 -30.92
N PHE A 473 -21.57 -2.47 -31.67
CA PHE A 473 -22.74 -1.82 -31.07
C PHE A 473 -23.59 -2.81 -30.26
N LYS A 474 -23.80 -4.03 -30.77
CA LYS A 474 -24.50 -5.09 -30.02
C LYS A 474 -23.76 -5.45 -28.73
N ALA A 475 -22.43 -5.51 -28.75
CA ALA A 475 -21.63 -5.74 -27.56
C ALA A 475 -21.77 -4.61 -26.53
N ALA A 476 -21.74 -3.34 -26.97
CA ALA A 476 -21.98 -2.18 -26.11
C ALA A 476 -23.38 -2.22 -25.47
N VAL A 477 -24.42 -2.51 -26.26
CA VAL A 477 -25.79 -2.65 -25.76
C VAL A 477 -25.90 -3.78 -24.73
N ALA A 478 -25.34 -4.95 -25.02
CA ALA A 478 -25.37 -6.08 -24.09
C ALA A 478 -24.69 -5.74 -22.75
N THR A 479 -23.53 -5.06 -22.81
CA THR A 479 -22.80 -4.61 -21.62
C THR A 479 -23.60 -3.58 -20.82
N PHE A 480 -24.25 -2.63 -21.51
CA PHE A 480 -25.09 -1.62 -20.87
C PHE A 480 -26.36 -2.23 -20.25
N ASP A 481 -27.02 -3.16 -20.94
CA ASP A 481 -28.19 -3.86 -20.42
C ASP A 481 -27.84 -4.75 -19.22
N GLU A 482 -26.64 -5.36 -19.20
CA GLU A 482 -26.13 -6.11 -18.04
C GLU A 482 -25.85 -5.19 -16.84
N LEU A 483 -25.23 -4.02 -17.08
CA LEU A 483 -25.06 -2.98 -16.05
C LEU A 483 -26.41 -2.53 -15.47
N LEU A 484 -27.43 -2.34 -16.30
CA LEU A 484 -28.77 -1.94 -15.84
C LEU A 484 -29.49 -2.99 -15.00
N LYS A 485 -29.12 -4.27 -15.17
CA LYS A 485 -29.67 -5.40 -14.40
C LYS A 485 -28.82 -5.72 -13.16
N SER A 486 -27.67 -5.08 -13.01
CA SER A 486 -26.80 -5.26 -11.85
C SER A 486 -27.50 -4.76 -10.58
N GLU A 487 -27.48 -5.57 -9.53
CA GLU A 487 -27.99 -5.19 -8.20
C GLU A 487 -27.01 -4.27 -7.45
N TYR A 488 -25.78 -4.18 -7.94
CA TYR A 488 -24.63 -3.73 -7.16
C TYR A 488 -23.87 -2.56 -7.81
N VAL A 489 -24.25 -2.16 -9.03
CA VAL A 489 -23.76 -0.96 -9.74
C VAL A 489 -24.92 -0.30 -10.47
N SER A 490 -24.94 1.03 -10.55
CA SER A 490 -25.86 1.79 -11.39
C SER A 490 -25.08 2.68 -12.39
N PRO A 491 -25.63 3.00 -13.58
CA PRO A 491 -24.99 3.92 -14.52
C PRO A 491 -24.91 5.35 -14.00
N ASN A 492 -23.89 6.10 -14.45
CA ASN A 492 -23.70 7.51 -14.17
C ASN A 492 -23.72 8.34 -15.47
N HIS A 493 -23.52 9.66 -15.34
CA HIS A 493 -23.46 10.58 -16.48
C HIS A 493 -22.40 10.20 -17.52
N VAL A 494 -21.24 9.69 -17.10
CA VAL A 494 -20.17 9.23 -18.02
C VAL A 494 -20.62 7.98 -18.79
N THR A 495 -21.26 7.01 -18.13
CA THR A 495 -21.77 5.79 -18.77
C THR A 495 -22.82 6.14 -19.83
N TYR A 496 -23.79 6.98 -19.50
CA TYR A 496 -24.80 7.45 -20.46
C TYR A 496 -24.16 8.20 -21.63
N GLY A 497 -23.23 9.11 -21.36
CA GLY A 497 -22.49 9.83 -22.40
C GLY A 497 -21.69 8.90 -23.31
N THR A 498 -21.04 7.88 -22.75
CA THR A 498 -20.26 6.88 -23.49
C THR A 498 -21.15 5.98 -24.34
N MET A 499 -22.32 5.58 -23.85
CA MET A 499 -23.30 4.82 -24.63
C MET A 499 -23.91 5.66 -25.77
N MET A 500 -24.11 6.97 -25.55
CA MET A 500 -24.51 7.90 -26.62
C MET A 500 -23.41 8.07 -27.67
N LYS A 501 -22.14 8.18 -27.25
CA LYS A 501 -20.97 8.15 -28.16
C LYS A 501 -20.96 6.87 -29.01
N ALA A 502 -21.17 5.70 -28.41
CA ALA A 502 -21.28 4.43 -29.14
C ALA A 502 -22.42 4.45 -30.17
N THR A 503 -23.57 5.01 -29.82
CA THR A 503 -24.72 5.16 -30.73
C THR A 503 -24.39 6.09 -31.90
N ALA A 504 -23.74 7.23 -31.64
CA ALA A 504 -23.35 8.20 -32.65
C ALA A 504 -22.28 7.65 -33.62
N ARG A 505 -21.29 6.94 -33.08
CA ARG A 505 -20.13 6.44 -33.82
C ARG A 505 -20.31 5.06 -34.42
N LEU A 506 -21.22 4.20 -33.99
CA LEU A 506 -21.32 2.83 -34.54
C LEU A 506 -22.51 2.65 -35.48
N LEU A 507 -23.57 3.44 -35.32
CA LEU A 507 -24.76 3.32 -36.15
C LEU A 507 -24.79 4.35 -37.30
N PRO A 508 -25.26 3.97 -38.50
CA PRO A 508 -25.40 4.92 -39.61
C PRO A 508 -26.37 6.07 -39.29
N LEU A 509 -26.03 7.30 -39.70
CA LEU A 509 -26.79 8.54 -39.45
C LEU A 509 -28.29 8.43 -39.79
N ARG A 510 -28.61 7.80 -40.93
CA ARG A 510 -30.00 7.67 -41.43
C ARG A 510 -30.70 6.39 -40.97
N SER A 511 -30.09 5.59 -40.09
CA SER A 511 -30.69 4.34 -39.65
C SER A 511 -31.81 4.58 -38.63
N GLN A 512 -32.95 3.89 -38.82
CA GLN A 512 -34.04 3.89 -37.83
C GLN A 512 -33.58 3.37 -36.47
N LEU A 513 -32.61 2.45 -36.45
CA LEU A 513 -32.01 1.92 -35.23
C LEU A 513 -31.29 3.02 -34.42
N ARG A 514 -30.51 3.89 -35.08
CA ARG A 514 -29.87 5.04 -34.43
C ARG A 514 -30.90 5.98 -33.84
N ARG A 515 -31.96 6.29 -34.59
CA ARG A 515 -33.06 7.16 -34.12
C ARG A 515 -33.70 6.58 -32.86
N LYS A 516 -34.05 5.28 -32.89
CA LYS A 516 -34.68 4.57 -31.77
C LYS A 516 -33.81 4.56 -30.52
N TRP A 517 -32.51 4.23 -30.66
CA TRP A 517 -31.59 4.20 -29.52
C TRP A 517 -31.28 5.58 -28.96
N THR A 518 -31.17 6.60 -29.83
CA THR A 518 -30.99 7.99 -29.39
C THR A 518 -32.14 8.45 -28.51
N LYS A 519 -33.38 8.20 -28.94
CA LYS A 519 -34.59 8.50 -28.16
C LYS A 519 -34.64 7.72 -26.84
N LYS A 520 -34.41 6.40 -26.90
CA LYS A 520 -34.40 5.52 -25.72
C LYS A 520 -33.38 5.98 -24.67
N LEU A 521 -32.15 6.30 -25.07
CA LEU A 521 -31.10 6.78 -24.18
C LEU A 521 -31.43 8.16 -23.61
N PHE A 522 -32.01 9.05 -24.41
CA PHE A 522 -32.44 10.38 -23.95
C PHE A 522 -33.53 10.29 -22.88
N GLU A 523 -34.60 9.53 -23.12
CA GLU A 523 -35.69 9.34 -22.18
C GLU A 523 -35.19 8.73 -20.86
N LYS A 524 -34.33 7.71 -20.96
CA LYS A 524 -33.77 7.04 -19.78
C LYS A 524 -32.81 7.94 -19.00
N SER A 525 -31.86 8.60 -19.66
CA SER A 525 -30.94 9.54 -18.98
C SER A 525 -31.66 10.74 -18.38
N SER A 526 -32.72 11.24 -19.02
CA SER A 526 -33.57 12.32 -18.48
C SER A 526 -34.34 11.89 -17.24
N LYS A 527 -34.90 10.68 -17.25
CA LYS A 527 -35.57 10.09 -16.07
C LYS A 527 -34.59 9.86 -14.92
N ASP A 528 -33.41 9.35 -15.22
CA ASP A 528 -32.39 9.04 -14.20
C ASP A 528 -31.60 10.29 -13.75
N GLY A 529 -31.77 11.43 -14.44
CA GLY A 529 -31.16 12.71 -14.06
C GLY A 529 -29.69 12.87 -14.45
N TYR A 530 -29.25 12.20 -15.52
CA TYR A 530 -27.84 12.11 -15.97
C TYR A 530 -27.57 12.78 -17.33
N VAL A 531 -28.39 13.76 -17.73
CA VAL A 531 -28.18 14.52 -18.96
C VAL A 531 -27.06 15.56 -18.76
N GLY A 532 -25.81 15.10 -18.90
CA GLY A 532 -24.62 15.94 -18.80
C GLY A 532 -24.12 16.52 -20.14
N ASP A 533 -23.07 17.32 -20.07
CA ASP A 533 -22.42 17.96 -21.21
C ASP A 533 -21.91 16.95 -22.26
N MET A 534 -21.25 15.88 -21.80
CA MET A 534 -20.76 14.83 -22.68
C MET A 534 -21.92 14.18 -23.45
N PHE A 535 -23.03 13.89 -22.76
CA PHE A 535 -24.20 13.28 -23.37
C PHE A 535 -24.82 14.17 -24.44
N LEU A 536 -24.99 15.47 -24.17
CA LEU A 536 -25.56 16.43 -25.11
C LEU A 536 -24.70 16.64 -26.36
N SER A 537 -23.37 16.65 -26.20
CA SER A 537 -22.44 16.74 -27.33
C SER A 537 -22.63 15.58 -28.29
N TRP A 538 -22.61 14.35 -27.77
CA TRP A 538 -22.82 13.16 -28.61
C TRP A 538 -24.27 13.02 -29.09
N LEU A 539 -25.25 13.54 -28.36
CA LEU A 539 -26.65 13.61 -28.80
C LEU A 539 -26.80 14.50 -30.05
N LYS A 540 -26.09 15.63 -30.09
CA LYS A 540 -26.09 16.54 -31.25
C LYS A 540 -25.50 15.87 -32.49
N GLU A 541 -24.48 15.05 -32.32
CA GLU A 541 -23.94 14.23 -33.40
C GLU A 541 -24.86 13.05 -33.76
N ALA A 542 -25.49 12.42 -32.77
CA ALA A 542 -26.36 11.26 -32.93
C ALA A 542 -27.67 11.59 -33.66
N ALA A 543 -28.29 12.73 -33.35
CA ALA A 543 -29.61 13.13 -33.82
C ALA A 543 -29.55 14.10 -35.03
N SER A 544 -30.56 14.07 -35.90
CA SER A 544 -30.76 15.16 -36.86
C SER A 544 -31.17 16.44 -36.13
N PRO A 545 -30.96 17.65 -36.70
CA PRO A 545 -31.34 18.90 -36.04
C PRO A 545 -32.81 18.94 -35.59
N LYS A 546 -33.72 18.41 -36.42
CA LYS A 546 -35.15 18.29 -36.08
C LYS A 546 -35.38 17.37 -34.89
N HIS A 547 -34.74 16.20 -34.87
CA HIS A 547 -34.88 15.22 -33.79
C HIS A 547 -34.22 15.68 -32.49
N TYR A 548 -33.09 16.39 -32.58
CA TYR A 548 -32.45 17.03 -31.43
C TYR A 548 -33.38 18.08 -30.80
N HIS A 549 -33.98 18.93 -31.63
CA HIS A 549 -34.93 19.95 -31.18
C HIS A 549 -36.17 19.33 -30.54
N GLU A 550 -36.70 18.25 -31.11
CA GLU A 550 -37.83 17.47 -30.56
C GLU A 550 -37.51 16.92 -29.16
N LEU A 551 -36.36 16.24 -29.00
CA LEU A 551 -35.97 15.65 -27.71
C LEU A 551 -35.70 16.70 -26.63
N THR A 552 -34.99 17.77 -26.98
CA THR A 552 -34.61 18.84 -26.04
C THR A 552 -35.73 19.86 -25.81
N ARG A 553 -36.86 19.76 -26.54
CA ARG A 553 -37.93 20.78 -26.59
C ARG A 553 -37.38 22.18 -26.91
N GLY A 554 -36.37 22.25 -27.77
CA GLY A 554 -35.67 23.48 -28.14
C GLY A 554 -34.88 24.17 -27.02
N ARG A 555 -34.73 23.53 -25.84
CA ARG A 555 -34.02 24.13 -24.71
C ARG A 555 -32.51 24.12 -24.96
N ARG A 556 -31.87 25.24 -24.62
CA ARG A 556 -30.41 25.39 -24.68
C ARG A 556 -29.77 24.68 -23.49
N ARG A 557 -28.50 24.29 -23.63
CA ARG A 557 -27.65 23.64 -22.62
C ARG A 557 -27.77 24.23 -21.20
N GLN A 558 -27.89 25.56 -21.10
CA GLN A 558 -27.96 26.29 -19.82
C GLN A 558 -29.35 26.25 -19.15
N ASN A 559 -30.40 25.90 -19.91
CA ASN A 559 -31.81 25.98 -19.49
C ASN A 559 -32.47 24.60 -19.47
N LEU A 560 -31.68 23.54 -19.25
CA LEU A 560 -32.22 22.19 -19.10
C LEU A 560 -32.95 22.06 -17.75
N PRO A 561 -34.05 21.28 -17.69
CA PRO A 561 -34.73 21.02 -16.43
C PRO A 561 -33.76 20.48 -15.36
N PRO A 562 -33.80 21.01 -14.12
CA PRO A 562 -32.96 20.49 -13.04
C PRO A 562 -33.13 18.98 -12.82
N GLU A 563 -34.34 18.45 -13.06
CA GLU A 563 -34.64 17.02 -12.99
C GLU A 563 -33.79 16.17 -13.94
N TRP A 564 -33.44 16.70 -15.11
CA TRP A 564 -32.63 15.98 -16.09
C TRP A 564 -31.15 16.02 -15.77
N THR A 565 -30.70 16.97 -14.95
CA THR A 565 -29.30 17.20 -14.61
C THR A 565 -28.98 16.93 -13.13
N ARG A 566 -29.95 16.50 -12.33
CA ARG A 566 -29.85 16.42 -10.85
C ARG A 566 -28.70 15.55 -10.33
N ASN A 567 -28.28 14.54 -11.10
CA ASN A 567 -27.23 13.60 -10.72
C ASN A 567 -25.93 13.80 -11.54
N VAL A 568 -25.82 14.92 -12.27
CA VAL A 568 -24.63 15.25 -13.07
C VAL A 568 -23.59 15.94 -12.17
N ILE A 569 -22.45 15.27 -11.98
CA ILE A 569 -21.30 15.81 -11.24
C ILE A 569 -20.27 16.28 -12.27
N GLU A 570 -20.51 17.43 -12.88
CA GLU A 570 -19.57 18.06 -13.80
C GLU A 570 -18.92 19.27 -13.11
N ARG A 571 -17.60 19.40 -13.22
CA ARG A 571 -16.89 20.62 -12.79
C ARG A 571 -17.36 21.76 -13.70
N ARG A 572 -18.36 22.52 -13.25
CA ARG A 572 -18.73 23.76 -13.94
C ARG A 572 -17.48 24.64 -13.98
N PRO A 573 -17.03 25.13 -15.15
CA PRO A 573 -16.02 26.16 -15.16
C PRO A 573 -16.57 27.32 -14.34
N VAL A 574 -15.83 27.68 -13.28
CA VAL A 574 -16.10 28.91 -12.53
C VAL A 574 -16.11 30.01 -13.57
N LYS A 575 -17.26 30.67 -13.75
CA LYS A 575 -17.33 31.88 -14.59
C LYS A 575 -16.30 32.86 -14.01
N LYS A 576 -15.23 33.12 -14.76
CA LYS A 576 -14.39 34.30 -14.52
C LYS A 576 -15.18 35.54 -14.90
#